data_AF-A0A1G1THB2-F1
#
_entry.id   AF-A0A1G1THB2-F1
#
_cell.length_a   1.000
_cell.length_b   1.000
_cell.length_c   1.000
_cell.angle_alpha   90.00
_cell.angle_beta   90.00
_cell.angle_gamma   90.00
#
_symmetry.space_group_name_H-M   'P 1'
#
loop_
_entity.id
_entity.type
_entity.pdbx_description
1 polymer ?
#
loop_
_entity_poly.entity_id
_entity_poly.type
_entity_poly.pdbx_seq_one_letter_code
_entity_poly.pdbx_strand_id
1 'polypeptide(L)'
;MVVSVVPETFRWALAGQGAIYASFWNRLLAAATPAAPVAATWRVATAWPKAQMPMALQLEAGAFPIAPPTVRALAGGPTVALPLRQDPRLPEWSTAVFWPAAAGWHQVQGPGKTSYSFYVFGPDDWQGPAAQQRQLAAAQRAAAAPARHPPQPTRCGSPGQRAGFSACSCLPRGTCG
;
A
#
# COMPACT_ATOMS: atom_id res chain seq x y z
N MET A 1 -26.25 -32.19 -8.61
CA MET A 1 -27.69 -31.95 -8.44
C MET A 1 -28.18 -32.97 -7.42
N VAL A 2 -28.43 -32.57 -6.17
CA VAL A 2 -28.96 -33.46 -5.13
C VAL A 2 -30.43 -33.14 -4.98
N VAL A 3 -31.29 -34.10 -5.31
CA VAL A 3 -32.73 -34.03 -5.03
C VAL A 3 -32.98 -35.03 -3.92
N SER A 4 -33.14 -34.56 -2.69
CA SER A 4 -33.47 -35.41 -1.55
C SER A 4 -34.98 -35.48 -1.40
N VAL A 5 -35.57 -36.65 -1.63
CA VAL A 5 -36.97 -36.92 -1.30
C VAL A 5 -37.04 -37.08 0.22
N VAL A 6 -37.48 -36.05 0.94
CA VAL A 6 -37.61 -36.10 2.41
C VAL A 6 -38.80 -37.02 2.75
N PRO A 7 -38.61 -38.14 3.46
CA PRO A 7 -39.73 -39.01 3.81
C PRO A 7 -40.54 -38.41 4.96
N GLU A 8 -41.86 -38.33 4.79
CA GLU A 8 -42.91 -38.23 5.83
C GLU A 8 -42.73 -37.24 7.01
N THR A 9 -42.02 -36.12 6.87
CA THR A 9 -41.86 -35.13 7.97
C THR A 9 -43.17 -34.44 8.39
N PHE A 10 -44.22 -34.52 7.56
CA PHE A 10 -45.57 -34.02 7.88
C PHE A 10 -46.24 -34.79 9.04
N ARG A 11 -45.84 -36.04 9.30
CA ARG A 11 -46.41 -36.84 10.40
C ARG A 11 -46.07 -36.25 11.77
N TRP A 12 -44.90 -35.62 11.92
CA TRP A 12 -44.54 -34.92 13.16
C TRP A 12 -45.37 -33.65 13.38
N ALA A 13 -45.73 -32.95 12.31
CA ALA A 13 -46.63 -31.81 12.39
C ALA A 13 -48.05 -32.26 12.80
N LEU A 14 -48.57 -33.34 12.20
CA LEU A 14 -49.88 -33.90 12.57
C LEU A 14 -49.92 -34.54 13.96
N ALA A 15 -48.79 -35.08 14.45
CA ALA A 15 -48.68 -35.67 15.78
C ALA A 15 -48.45 -34.64 16.91
N GLY A 16 -48.51 -33.34 16.61
CA GLY A 16 -48.28 -32.26 17.60
C GLY A 16 -46.82 -32.10 18.03
N GLN A 17 -45.87 -32.75 17.36
CA GLN A 17 -44.44 -32.72 17.67
C GLN A 17 -43.74 -31.49 17.03
N GLY A 18 -44.31 -30.31 17.23
CA GLY A 18 -43.87 -29.06 16.58
C GLY A 18 -42.40 -28.71 16.83
N ALA A 19 -41.86 -29.03 18.01
CA ALA A 19 -40.46 -28.78 18.35
C ALA A 19 -39.48 -29.63 17.50
N ILE A 20 -39.81 -30.90 17.26
CA ILE A 20 -38.99 -31.80 16.45
C ILE A 20 -39.02 -31.35 14.98
N TYR A 21 -40.22 -31.05 14.48
CA TYR A 21 -40.43 -30.52 13.14
C TYR A 21 -39.66 -29.22 12.90
N ALA A 22 -39.76 -28.24 13.81
CA ALA A 22 -39.03 -26.98 13.71
C ALA A 22 -37.51 -27.18 13.75
N SER A 23 -37.01 -28.07 14.62
CA SER A 23 -35.58 -28.35 14.72
C SER A 23 -35.00 -28.97 13.44
N PHE A 24 -35.77 -29.86 12.78
CA PHE A 24 -35.40 -30.47 11.51
C PHE A 24 -35.28 -29.41 10.41
N TRP A 25 -36.30 -28.57 10.24
CA TRP A 25 -36.30 -27.52 9.22
C TRP A 25 -35.25 -26.47 9.47
N ASN A 26 -35.00 -26.07 10.72
CA ASN A 26 -33.93 -25.14 11.04
C ASN A 26 -32.56 -25.70 10.67
N ARG A 27 -32.29 -26.99 10.93
CA ARG A 27 -31.01 -27.62 10.52
C ARG A 27 -30.89 -27.74 9.02
N LEU A 28 -31.97 -28.13 8.33
CA LEU A 28 -31.96 -28.26 6.87
C LEU A 28 -31.74 -26.90 6.19
N LEU A 29 -32.47 -25.87 6.63
CA LEU A 29 -32.30 -24.50 6.13
C LEU A 29 -30.91 -23.95 6.46
N ALA A 30 -30.39 -24.19 7.66
CA ALA A 30 -29.03 -23.79 8.03
C ALA A 30 -27.96 -24.47 7.15
N ALA A 31 -28.12 -25.76 6.86
CA ALA A 31 -27.22 -26.50 5.97
C ALA A 31 -27.34 -26.08 4.49
N ALA A 32 -28.52 -25.61 4.08
CA ALA A 32 -28.76 -25.10 2.73
C ALA A 32 -28.39 -23.62 2.56
N THR A 33 -28.14 -22.88 3.65
CA THR A 33 -27.73 -21.47 3.58
C THR A 33 -26.24 -21.40 3.26
N PRO A 34 -25.84 -20.81 2.11
CA PRO A 34 -24.44 -20.59 1.81
C PRO A 34 -23.78 -19.70 2.88
N ALA A 35 -22.51 -19.96 3.18
CA ALA A 35 -21.73 -19.10 4.06
C ALA A 35 -21.77 -17.65 3.53
N ALA A 36 -21.99 -16.69 4.43
CA ALA A 36 -22.03 -15.28 4.06
C ALA A 36 -20.71 -14.89 3.38
N PRO A 37 -20.75 -14.23 2.19
CA PRO A 37 -19.53 -13.81 1.52
C PRO A 37 -18.77 -12.84 2.41
N VAL A 38 -17.45 -13.03 2.48
CA VAL A 38 -16.56 -12.11 3.20
C VAL A 38 -16.76 -10.71 2.64
N ALA A 39 -17.11 -9.76 3.51
CA ALA A 39 -17.36 -8.39 3.11
C ALA A 39 -16.09 -7.80 2.47
N ALA A 40 -16.24 -7.28 1.25
CA ALA A 40 -15.16 -6.62 0.54
C ALA A 40 -14.69 -5.38 1.33
N THR A 41 -13.40 -5.29 1.60
CA THR A 41 -12.78 -4.21 2.36
C THR A 41 -11.76 -3.48 1.51
N TRP A 42 -11.75 -2.15 1.58
CA TRP A 42 -10.79 -1.31 0.89
C TRP A 42 -9.80 -0.68 1.87
N ARG A 43 -8.56 -0.53 1.42
CA ARG A 43 -7.54 0.26 2.12
C ARG A 43 -6.68 1.05 1.15
N VAL A 44 -6.17 2.17 1.63
CA VAL A 44 -5.14 2.93 0.94
C VAL A 44 -3.78 2.32 1.28
N ALA A 45 -3.09 1.78 0.27
CA ALA A 45 -1.76 1.17 0.45
C ALA A 45 -0.63 2.21 0.36
N THR A 46 -0.83 3.31 -0.37
CA THR A 46 0.14 4.41 -0.44
C THR A 46 0.10 5.25 0.83
N ALA A 47 1.25 5.38 1.48
CA ALA A 47 1.43 6.35 2.55
C ALA A 47 1.26 7.77 1.98
N TRP A 48 0.29 8.51 2.53
CA TRP A 48 0.03 9.92 2.21
C TRP A 48 -0.35 10.17 0.74
N PRO A 49 -1.60 9.91 0.36
CA PRO A 49 -2.12 10.16 -0.99
C PRO A 49 -2.04 11.63 -1.36
N LYS A 50 -1.50 11.94 -2.55
CA LYS A 50 -1.34 13.32 -3.03
C LYS A 50 -2.04 13.50 -4.35
N ALA A 51 -2.57 14.70 -4.57
CA ALA A 51 -3.08 15.08 -5.87
C ALA A 51 -1.98 14.98 -6.93
N GLN A 52 -2.35 14.58 -8.15
CA GLN A 52 -1.48 14.45 -9.32
C GLN A 52 -0.32 13.46 -9.15
N MET A 53 -0.41 12.53 -8.18
CA MET A 53 0.57 11.47 -7.96
C MET A 53 -0.11 10.10 -7.96
N PRO A 54 0.57 9.04 -8.45
CA PRO A 54 0.01 7.69 -8.40
C PRO A 54 -0.13 7.24 -6.95
N MET A 55 -1.28 6.65 -6.63
CA MET A 55 -1.51 5.98 -5.36
C MET A 55 -2.04 4.56 -5.58
N ALA A 56 -1.67 3.66 -4.69
CA ALA A 56 -2.13 2.29 -4.65
C ALA A 56 -3.32 2.17 -3.70
N LEU A 57 -4.40 1.58 -4.21
CA LEU A 57 -5.56 1.13 -3.46
C LEU A 57 -5.54 -0.38 -3.42
N GLN A 58 -5.90 -0.96 -2.28
CA GLN A 58 -5.99 -2.40 -2.12
C GLN A 58 -7.41 -2.80 -1.75
N LEU A 59 -7.88 -3.84 -2.42
CA LEU A 59 -9.14 -4.52 -2.21
C LEU A 59 -8.85 -5.89 -1.60
N GLU A 60 -9.47 -6.17 -0.47
CA GLU A 60 -9.53 -7.50 0.13
C GLU A 60 -10.98 -8.00 -0.03
N ALA A 61 -11.18 -9.02 -0.86
CA ALA A 61 -12.49 -9.58 -1.14
C ALA A 61 -12.40 -11.08 -1.39
N GLY A 62 -13.39 -11.86 -0.96
CA GLY A 62 -13.38 -13.32 -1.14
C GLY A 62 -13.46 -13.78 -2.60
N ALA A 63 -13.83 -12.90 -3.54
CA ALA A 63 -13.86 -13.17 -4.96
C ALA A 63 -13.44 -11.94 -5.76
N PHE A 64 -12.80 -12.17 -6.91
CA PHE A 64 -12.45 -11.09 -7.84
C PHE A 64 -13.73 -10.47 -8.44
N PRO A 65 -13.88 -9.14 -8.44
CA PRO A 65 -15.10 -8.51 -8.89
C PRO A 65 -15.32 -8.65 -10.40
N ILE A 66 -16.56 -8.94 -10.80
CA ILE A 66 -16.97 -9.08 -12.21
C ILE A 66 -16.95 -7.73 -12.93
N ALA A 67 -17.34 -6.66 -12.23
CA ALA A 67 -17.32 -5.29 -12.75
C ALA A 67 -16.18 -4.50 -12.09
N PRO A 68 -15.47 -3.64 -12.86
CA PRO A 68 -14.41 -2.82 -12.30
C PRO A 68 -15.00 -1.83 -11.30
N PRO A 69 -14.41 -1.69 -10.10
CA PRO A 69 -14.83 -0.67 -9.15
C PRO A 69 -14.51 0.72 -9.68
N THR A 70 -15.22 1.73 -9.17
CA THR A 70 -15.07 3.10 -9.63
C THR A 70 -14.68 4.03 -8.51
N VAL A 71 -13.97 5.11 -8.84
CA VAL A 71 -13.61 6.19 -7.92
C VAL A 71 -14.12 7.50 -8.46
N ARG A 72 -14.65 8.33 -7.57
CA ARG A 72 -15.01 9.72 -7.88
C ARG A 72 -14.61 10.65 -6.74
N ALA A 73 -14.28 11.89 -7.08
CA ALA A 73 -14.17 12.95 -6.08
C ALA A 73 -15.56 13.32 -5.55
N LEU A 74 -15.68 13.52 -4.23
CA LEU A 74 -16.92 13.93 -3.58
C LEU A 74 -17.29 15.38 -3.90
N ALA A 75 -16.29 16.22 -4.21
CA ALA A 75 -16.49 17.58 -4.69
C ALA A 75 -17.08 17.66 -6.11
N GLY A 76 -17.32 16.52 -6.76
CA GLY A 76 -17.71 16.42 -8.16
C GLY A 76 -16.51 16.17 -9.07
N GLY A 77 -16.77 15.55 -10.22
CA GLY A 77 -15.74 15.20 -11.20
C GLY A 77 -16.05 13.91 -11.95
N PRO A 78 -15.17 13.52 -12.90
CA PRO A 78 -15.33 12.29 -13.65
C PRO A 78 -15.23 11.07 -12.73
N THR A 79 -16.05 10.07 -13.01
CA THR A 79 -15.91 8.75 -12.40
C THR A 79 -14.85 7.97 -13.17
N VAL A 80 -13.85 7.47 -12.45
CA VAL A 80 -12.72 6.74 -13.03
C VAL A 80 -12.85 5.27 -12.65
N ALA A 81 -12.81 4.37 -13.63
CA ALA A 81 -12.74 2.93 -13.38
C ALA A 81 -11.35 2.55 -12.86
N LEU A 82 -11.30 1.74 -11.81
CA LEU A 82 -10.07 1.23 -11.23
C LEU A 82 -9.69 -0.11 -11.88
N PRO A 83 -8.57 -0.18 -12.63
CA PRO A 83 -8.06 -1.45 -13.11
C PRO A 83 -7.45 -2.22 -11.94
N LEU A 84 -8.12 -3.31 -11.52
CA LEU A 84 -7.63 -4.20 -10.48
C LEU A 84 -6.66 -5.24 -11.04
N ARG A 85 -5.58 -5.46 -10.32
CA ARG A 85 -4.63 -6.55 -10.52
C ARG A 85 -4.69 -7.47 -9.30
N GLN A 86 -5.12 -8.71 -9.49
CA GLN A 86 -5.14 -9.72 -8.44
C GLN A 86 -3.70 -10.15 -8.09
N ASP A 87 -3.44 -10.40 -6.80
CA ASP A 87 -2.19 -10.97 -6.36
C ASP A 87 -2.18 -12.49 -6.63
N PRO A 88 -1.14 -13.05 -7.27
CA PRO A 88 -1.09 -14.49 -7.59
C PRO A 88 -0.87 -15.38 -6.34
N ARG A 89 -0.38 -14.82 -5.23
CA ARG A 89 -0.14 -15.56 -3.98
C ARG A 89 -1.34 -15.50 -3.04
N LEU A 90 -2.13 -14.42 -3.14
CA LEU A 90 -3.29 -14.15 -2.28
C LEU A 90 -4.49 -13.81 -3.17
N PRO A 91 -5.29 -14.80 -3.59
CA PRO A 91 -6.43 -14.60 -4.47
C PRO A 91 -7.46 -13.59 -3.91
N GLU A 92 -7.55 -13.48 -2.60
CA GLU A 92 -8.40 -12.52 -1.90
C GLU A 92 -7.91 -11.06 -2.02
N TRP A 93 -6.67 -10.85 -2.46
CA TRP A 93 -6.05 -9.52 -2.55
C TRP A 93 -5.98 -9.05 -3.99
N SER A 94 -6.41 -7.81 -4.20
CA SER A 94 -6.28 -7.11 -5.48
C SER A 94 -5.80 -5.69 -5.26
N THR A 95 -4.96 -5.18 -6.16
CA THR A 95 -4.40 -3.83 -6.08
C THR A 95 -4.79 -3.04 -7.32
N ALA A 96 -5.15 -1.77 -7.15
CA ALA A 96 -5.37 -0.82 -8.24
C ALA A 96 -4.46 0.39 -8.06
N VAL A 97 -4.01 0.96 -9.18
CA VAL A 97 -3.31 2.24 -9.20
C VAL A 97 -4.29 3.32 -9.63
N PHE A 98 -4.40 4.38 -8.83
CA PHE A 98 -5.27 5.52 -9.06
C PHE A 98 -4.45 6.81 -9.14
N TRP A 99 -4.85 7.71 -10.03
CA TRP A 99 -4.25 9.04 -10.20
C TRP A 99 -5.29 10.11 -9.88
N PRO A 100 -5.36 10.60 -8.63
CA PRO A 100 -6.27 11.68 -8.26
C PRO A 100 -5.90 12.98 -8.99
N ALA A 101 -6.87 13.59 -9.67
CA ALA A 101 -6.67 14.86 -10.37
C ALA A 101 -6.66 16.07 -9.41
N ALA A 102 -7.41 15.98 -8.31
CA ALA A 102 -7.59 17.06 -7.34
C ALA A 102 -7.37 16.56 -5.90
N ALA A 103 -7.11 17.50 -4.99
CA ALA A 103 -7.11 17.24 -3.56
C ALA A 103 -8.54 17.17 -3.01
N GLY A 104 -8.71 16.53 -1.86
CA GLY A 104 -9.98 16.43 -1.15
C GLY A 104 -10.49 15.00 -0.99
N TRP A 105 -11.75 14.91 -0.57
CA TRP A 105 -12.42 13.64 -0.33
C TRP A 105 -12.75 12.91 -1.63
N HIS A 106 -12.36 11.65 -1.70
CA HIS A 106 -12.68 10.73 -2.78
C HIS A 106 -13.43 9.53 -2.22
N GLN A 107 -14.27 8.93 -3.04
CA GLN A 107 -15.06 7.75 -2.69
C GLN A 107 -14.87 6.66 -3.75
N VAL A 108 -14.50 5.47 -3.28
CA VAL A 108 -14.50 4.23 -4.05
C VAL A 108 -15.87 3.57 -3.93
N GLN A 109 -16.45 3.17 -5.05
CA GLN A 109 -17.58 2.25 -5.12
C GLN A 109 -17.07 0.89 -5.55
N GLY A 110 -17.10 -0.05 -4.60
CA GLY A 110 -16.64 -1.42 -4.73
C GLY A 110 -17.74 -2.42 -5.09
N PRO A 111 -17.37 -3.70 -5.27
CA PRO A 111 -18.33 -4.77 -5.43
C PRO A 111 -19.25 -4.90 -4.21
N GLY A 112 -20.49 -5.34 -4.41
CA GLY A 112 -21.40 -5.68 -3.30
C GLY A 112 -21.91 -4.49 -2.49
N LYS A 113 -21.98 -3.28 -3.08
CA LYS A 113 -22.37 -2.02 -2.42
C LYS A 113 -21.38 -1.51 -1.36
N THR A 114 -20.15 -2.04 -1.33
CA THR A 114 -19.09 -1.47 -0.49
C THR A 114 -18.74 -0.07 -0.97
N SER A 115 -18.75 0.90 -0.05
CA SER A 115 -18.27 2.25 -0.29
C SER A 115 -17.13 2.57 0.66
N TYR A 116 -16.05 3.16 0.16
CA TYR A 116 -14.89 3.54 0.97
C TYR A 116 -14.45 4.95 0.61
N SER A 117 -14.36 5.82 1.62
CA SER A 117 -13.94 7.20 1.45
C SER A 117 -12.53 7.41 1.96
N PHE A 118 -11.72 8.15 1.22
CA PHE A 118 -10.35 8.51 1.60
C PHE A 118 -10.05 9.96 1.21
N TYR A 119 -9.07 10.55 1.89
CA TYR A 119 -8.66 11.92 1.65
C TYR A 119 -7.37 11.96 0.83
N VAL A 120 -7.34 12.83 -0.17
CA VAL A 120 -6.16 13.14 -0.98
C VAL A 120 -5.66 14.51 -0.58
N PHE A 121 -4.39 14.58 -0.15
CA PHE A 121 -3.79 15.81 0.33
C PHE A 121 -3.38 16.73 -0.83
N GLY A 122 -3.50 18.03 -0.61
CA GLY A 122 -2.95 19.06 -1.47
C GLY A 122 -1.43 19.19 -1.31
N PRO A 123 -0.79 19.98 -2.18
CA PRO A 123 0.66 20.20 -2.14
C PRO A 123 1.11 20.90 -0.85
N ASP A 124 0.29 21.80 -0.29
CA ASP A 124 0.65 22.62 0.86
C ASP A 124 0.36 21.96 2.22
N ASP A 125 -0.55 20.99 2.25
CA ASP A 125 -0.92 20.26 3.48
C ASP A 125 0.23 19.40 4.05
N TRP A 126 1.25 19.12 3.23
CA TRP A 126 2.26 18.09 3.50
C TRP A 126 3.64 18.65 3.94
N GLN A 127 3.81 19.97 4.06
CA GLN A 127 5.14 20.55 4.27
C GLN A 127 5.84 20.08 5.57
N GLY A 128 5.10 19.96 6.67
CA GLY A 128 5.63 19.51 7.97
C GLY A 128 6.11 18.06 7.94
N PRO A 129 5.22 17.09 7.65
CA PRO A 129 5.61 15.69 7.56
C PRO A 129 6.67 15.41 6.48
N ALA A 130 6.65 16.14 5.35
CA ALA A 130 7.71 16.05 4.34
C ALA A 130 9.07 16.43 4.91
N ALA A 131 9.14 17.52 5.68
CA ALA A 131 10.37 17.98 6.30
C ALA A 131 10.91 16.94 7.28
N GLN A 132 10.04 16.37 8.11
CA GLN A 132 10.42 15.30 9.04
C GLN A 132 10.96 14.07 8.29
N GLN A 133 10.27 13.62 7.23
CA GLN A 133 10.70 12.46 6.46
C GLN A 133 12.05 12.70 5.75
N ARG A 134 12.29 13.91 5.25
CA ARG A 134 13.60 14.31 4.70
C ARG A 134 14.69 14.30 5.76
N GLN A 135 14.41 14.80 6.97
CA GLN A 135 15.37 14.77 8.08
C GLN A 135 15.74 13.34 8.49
N LEU A 136 14.75 12.44 8.63
CA LEU A 136 14.99 11.03 8.93
C LEU A 136 15.81 10.34 7.84
N ALA A 137 15.50 10.57 6.57
CA ALA A 137 16.26 10.02 5.44
C ALA A 137 17.69 10.57 5.36
N ALA A 138 17.90 11.85 5.70
CA ALA A 138 19.23 12.46 5.77
C ALA A 138 20.05 11.88 6.91
N ALA A 139 19.46 11.68 8.09
CA ALA A 139 20.11 11.05 9.24
C ALA A 139 20.52 9.60 8.93
N GLN A 140 19.64 8.82 8.29
CA GLN A 140 19.94 7.46 7.84
C GLN A 140 21.11 7.42 6.85
N ARG A 141 21.14 8.34 5.87
CA ARG A 141 22.26 8.44 4.92
C ARG A 141 23.57 8.87 5.59
N ALA A 142 23.52 9.78 6.56
CA ALA A 142 24.71 10.18 7.31
C ALA A 142 25.29 9.03 8.14
N ALA A 143 24.42 8.21 8.75
CA ALA A 143 24.83 7.02 9.51
C ALA A 143 25.41 5.90 8.62
N ALA A 144 24.90 5.76 7.40
CA ALA A 144 25.37 4.76 6.43
C ALA A 144 26.61 5.20 5.61
N ALA A 145 27.04 6.47 5.74
CA ALA A 145 28.20 6.96 5.01
C ALA A 145 29.48 6.31 5.58
N PRO A 146 30.33 5.68 4.73
CA PRO A 146 31.59 5.12 5.19
C PRO A 146 32.45 6.25 5.77
N ALA A 147 33.14 5.96 6.87
CA ALA A 147 34.08 6.89 7.49
C ALA A 147 35.06 7.37 6.40
N ARG A 148 35.01 8.65 6.06
CA ARG A 148 36.02 9.27 5.20
C ARG A 148 37.35 9.02 5.89
N HIS A 149 38.21 8.22 5.25
CA HIS A 149 39.57 8.01 5.72
C HIS A 149 40.18 9.40 5.93
N PRO A 150 40.71 9.71 7.13
CA PRO A 150 41.37 10.99 7.34
C PRO A 150 42.46 11.12 6.28
N PRO A 151 42.67 12.31 5.68
CA PRO A 151 43.79 12.53 4.79
C PRO A 151 45.04 12.08 5.55
N GLN A 152 45.73 11.07 5.00
CA GLN A 152 46.98 10.62 5.59
C GLN A 152 47.86 11.86 5.75
N PRO A 153 48.38 12.15 6.96
CA PRO A 153 49.31 13.24 7.11
C PRO A 153 50.47 12.95 6.17
N THR A 154 50.60 13.77 5.13
CA THR A 154 51.75 13.76 4.24
C THR A 154 52.95 13.91 5.17
N ARG A 155 53.72 12.83 5.37
CA ARG A 155 54.98 12.91 6.12
C ARG A 155 55.85 13.87 5.33
N CYS A 156 55.91 15.13 5.74
CA CYS A 156 56.99 16.02 5.36
C CYS A 156 58.28 15.32 5.80
N GLY A 157 59.02 14.83 4.81
CA GLY A 157 60.30 14.17 5.03
C GLY A 157 61.19 15.06 5.89
N SER A 158 61.63 14.51 7.02
CA SER A 158 62.61 15.16 7.90
C SER A 158 63.92 15.35 7.12
N PRO A 159 64.57 16.53 7.19
CA PRO A 159 65.83 16.74 6.48
C PRO A 159 66.95 16.08 7.29
N GLY A 160 67.50 14.97 6.81
CA GLY A 160 68.60 14.33 7.51
C GLY A 160 69.17 13.08 6.87
N GLN A 161 70.23 13.29 6.10
CA GLN A 161 71.37 12.38 5.88
C GLN A 161 71.18 11.22 4.87
N ARG A 162 71.66 11.43 3.64
CA ARG A 162 72.95 10.87 3.17
C ARG A 162 73.26 11.31 1.74
N ALA A 163 74.57 11.42 1.51
CA ALA A 163 75.27 11.84 0.31
C ALA A 163 74.68 11.31 -1.02
N GLY A 164 74.65 12.19 -2.02
CA GLY A 164 74.37 11.81 -3.41
C GLY A 164 73.94 13.01 -4.23
N PHE A 165 74.87 13.54 -5.02
CA PHE A 165 74.66 14.61 -5.99
C PHE A 165 73.37 14.40 -6.82
N SER A 166 72.49 15.39 -6.83
CA SER A 166 71.85 15.86 -8.07
C SER A 166 71.24 17.24 -7.85
N ALA A 167 71.83 18.24 -8.50
CA ALA A 167 71.29 19.59 -8.55
C ALA A 167 70.12 19.61 -9.54
N CYS A 168 68.90 19.80 -9.05
CA CYS A 168 67.82 20.39 -9.84
C CYS A 168 67.38 21.67 -9.13
N SER A 169 67.80 22.78 -9.70
CA SER A 169 67.57 24.15 -9.26
C SER A 169 66.08 24.46 -9.20
N CYS A 170 65.57 24.77 -8.00
CA CYS A 170 64.32 25.52 -7.85
C CYS A 170 64.59 26.99 -8.15
N LEU A 171 64.02 27.52 -9.23
CA LEU A 171 63.96 28.95 -9.49
C LEU A 171 62.95 29.62 -8.53
N PRO A 172 63.23 30.83 -8.01
CA PRO A 172 62.32 31.54 -7.13
C PRO A 172 61.39 32.54 -7.87
N ARG A 173 60.20 32.71 -7.28
CA ARG A 173 59.33 33.90 -7.26
C ARG A 173 58.79 34.47 -8.59
N GLY A 174 57.46 34.52 -8.64
CA GLY A 174 56.69 35.53 -9.39
C GLY A 174 55.30 35.70 -8.77
N THR A 175 55.11 36.75 -7.98
CA THR A 175 53.81 37.27 -7.53
C THR A 175 53.28 38.33 -8.49
N CYS A 176 51.95 38.50 -8.47
CA CYS A 176 51.13 39.64 -8.90
C CYS A 176 50.47 39.58 -10.28
N GLY A 177 49.16 39.86 -10.26
CA GLY A 177 48.25 39.99 -11.39
C GLY A 177 46.82 39.72 -10.93
#